data_AF-A0A5M4APB2-F1
#
_entry.id   AF-A0A5M4APB2-F1
#
_cell.length_a   1.000
_cell.length_b   1.000
_cell.length_c   1.000
_cell.angle_alpha   90.00
_cell.angle_beta   90.00
_cell.angle_gamma   90.00
#
_symmetry.space_group_name_H-M   'P 1'
#
loop_
_entity.id
_entity.type
_entity.pdbx_description
1 polymer ?
#
loop_
_entity_poly.entity_id
_entity_poly.type
_entity_poly.pdbx_seq_one_letter_code
_entity_poly.pdbx_strand_id
1 'polypeptide(L)'
;MQIQQVYEDLDLNEYADFIEQSLNHSEIFQNSSFGELKSGNFQGHPTKESFFHGEYMGHSYWGKFFVFNLSNVAYLVLFQGEEAFAHSKLLRSILNSFSIRGSQTDRIGLVKSIVPKDWKTVKIENIGTISIPPTMELRDDNSFVALVADRARDALAPKIRIQMKKSKLIFQPKGQNKMIKGSFDEYSRILINVTNDVSGDYYSQRSDLSEEEIQTLNDYYLSEISTGMKAFHAKIVRWYPFEVRKINGKGAFRIAYIRQLGNSKPVSVQEYVFFNHGKKIDITLSYRQTEKDKWEKDFSNVINTFRLSTKNN
;
A
#
# COMPACT_ATOMS: atom_id res chain seq x y z
N MET A 1 4.34 25.48 10.50
CA MET A 1 3.73 24.38 11.29
C MET A 1 3.92 23.10 10.49
N GLN A 2 4.42 22.06 11.14
CA GLN A 2 4.71 20.75 10.56
C GLN A 2 3.93 19.69 11.33
N ILE A 3 3.31 18.75 10.62
CA ILE A 3 2.64 17.59 11.21
C ILE A 3 3.36 16.35 10.70
N GLN A 4 3.84 15.51 11.59
CA GLN A 4 4.48 14.25 11.26
C GLN A 4 3.70 13.08 11.86
N GLN A 5 3.68 11.95 11.14
CA GLN A 5 3.06 10.70 11.57
C GLN A 5 4.15 9.67 11.82
N VAL A 6 4.12 9.01 12.96
CA VAL A 6 5.00 7.88 13.29
C VAL A 6 4.12 6.65 13.48
N TYR A 7 4.36 5.62 12.66
CA TYR A 7 3.56 4.39 12.59
C TYR A 7 4.01 3.34 13.61
N GLU A 8 4.22 3.76 14.85
CA GLU A 8 4.58 2.91 15.98
C GLU A 8 3.70 3.26 17.19
N ASP A 9 3.30 2.25 17.95
CA ASP A 9 2.58 2.42 19.21
C ASP A 9 3.61 2.77 20.29
N LEU A 10 3.90 4.06 20.41
CA LEU A 10 4.91 4.59 21.33
C LEU A 10 4.24 5.19 22.56
N ASP A 11 4.85 5.00 23.73
CA ASP A 11 4.50 5.76 24.92
C ASP A 11 4.70 7.26 24.65
N LEU A 12 3.75 8.09 25.08
CA LEU A 12 3.78 9.51 24.74
C LEU A 12 4.96 10.25 25.39
N ASN A 13 5.49 9.78 26.52
CA ASN A 13 6.69 10.39 27.11
C ASN A 13 7.92 9.96 26.33
N GLU A 14 8.06 8.66 26.03
CA GLU A 14 9.17 8.15 25.21
C GLU A 14 9.21 8.81 23.83
N TYR A 15 8.04 9.03 23.22
CA TYR A 15 7.96 9.70 21.93
C TYR A 15 8.31 11.19 22.04
N ALA A 16 7.85 11.88 23.08
CA ALA A 16 8.23 13.26 23.32
C ALA A 16 9.74 13.41 23.53
N ASP A 17 10.34 12.55 24.36
CA ASP A 17 11.79 12.53 24.63
C ASP A 17 12.58 12.27 23.34
N PHE A 18 12.11 11.34 22.50
CA PHE A 18 12.71 11.07 21.19
C PHE A 18 12.65 12.31 20.28
N ILE A 19 11.53 13.05 20.26
CA ILE A 19 11.42 14.27 19.47
C ILE A 19 12.37 15.36 19.97
N GLU A 20 12.45 15.58 21.29
CA GLU A 20 13.40 16.55 21.85
C GLU A 20 14.85 16.18 21.47
N GLN A 21 15.21 14.91 21.57
CA GLN A 21 16.52 14.42 21.11
C GLN A 21 16.70 14.62 19.61
N SER A 22 15.72 14.26 18.78
CA SER A 22 15.82 14.39 17.32
C SER A 22 15.94 15.85 16.87
N LEU A 23 15.24 16.77 17.54
CA LEU A 23 15.35 18.20 17.27
C LEU A 23 16.74 18.70 17.68
N ASN A 24 17.27 18.30 18.83
CA ASN A 24 18.63 18.66 19.24
C ASN A 24 19.74 18.18 18.28
N HIS A 25 19.47 17.18 17.43
CA HIS A 25 20.42 16.76 16.39
C HIS A 25 20.23 17.47 15.03
N SER A 26 19.20 18.31 14.90
CA SER A 26 18.98 19.11 13.70
C SER A 26 19.85 20.36 13.73
N GLU A 27 20.47 20.69 12.60
CA GLU A 27 21.30 21.90 12.44
C GLU A 27 20.57 23.19 12.86
N ILE A 28 19.24 23.22 12.68
CA ILE A 28 18.38 24.36 13.03
C ILE A 28 18.08 24.42 14.54
N PHE A 29 17.91 23.27 15.18
CA PHE A 29 17.40 23.16 16.55
C PHE A 29 18.44 22.69 17.57
N GLN A 30 19.68 22.44 17.17
CA GLN A 30 20.77 21.97 18.04
C GLN A 30 21.09 22.88 19.23
N ASN A 31 20.70 24.16 19.16
CA ASN A 31 20.85 25.13 20.23
C ASN A 31 19.52 25.51 20.89
N SER A 32 18.47 24.71 20.70
CA SER A 32 17.17 24.92 21.35
C SER A 32 17.22 24.54 22.83
N SER A 33 16.57 25.35 23.66
CA SER A 33 16.21 24.99 25.03
C SER A 33 14.77 24.50 25.04
N PHE A 34 14.56 23.31 25.62
CA PHE A 34 13.24 22.69 25.77
C PHE A 34 12.72 22.90 27.20
N GLY A 35 11.45 23.23 27.31
CA GLY A 35 10.75 23.37 28.57
C GLY A 35 10.35 22.01 29.15
N GLU A 36 9.73 22.04 30.32
CA GLU A 36 9.19 20.83 30.93
C GLU A 36 8.06 20.22 30.08
N LEU A 37 8.10 18.89 29.92
CA LEU A 37 7.05 18.13 29.28
C LEU A 37 5.77 18.11 30.12
N LYS A 38 4.68 18.67 29.57
CA LYS A 38 3.38 18.78 30.26
C LYS A 38 2.34 17.90 29.60
N SER A 39 1.41 17.41 30.42
CA SER A 39 0.21 16.73 29.92
C SER A 39 -0.80 17.76 29.42
N GLY A 40 -1.38 17.51 28.25
CA GLY A 40 -2.37 18.39 27.63
C GLY A 40 -3.54 17.63 27.01
N ASN A 41 -4.36 18.35 26.25
CA ASN A 41 -5.43 17.78 25.46
C ASN A 41 -5.54 18.50 24.12
N PHE A 42 -5.68 17.74 23.04
CA PHE A 42 -5.93 18.26 21.71
C PHE A 42 -7.14 17.55 21.12
N GLN A 43 -8.25 18.29 20.99
CA GLN A 43 -9.50 17.79 20.39
C GLN A 43 -10.05 16.52 21.05
N GLY A 44 -9.88 16.37 22.37
CA GLY A 44 -10.32 15.19 23.12
C GLY A 44 -9.23 14.13 23.30
N HIS A 45 -8.08 14.24 22.63
CA HIS A 45 -6.97 13.30 22.76
C HIS A 45 -5.96 13.77 23.82
N PRO A 46 -5.55 12.90 24.77
CA PRO A 46 -4.44 13.20 25.68
C PRO A 46 -3.15 13.50 24.91
N THR A 47 -2.43 14.52 25.33
CA THR A 47 -1.17 14.92 24.69
C THR A 47 -0.02 15.01 25.69
N LYS A 48 1.20 14.93 25.16
CA LYS A 48 2.42 15.40 25.83
C LYS A 48 2.99 16.56 25.04
N GLU A 49 3.29 17.66 25.70
CA GLU A 49 3.66 18.91 25.04
C GLU A 49 4.80 19.63 25.74
N SER A 50 5.69 20.24 24.95
CA SER A 50 6.76 21.09 25.46
C SER A 50 6.92 22.31 24.58
N PHE A 51 7.32 23.42 25.21
CA PHE A 51 7.73 24.63 24.52
C PHE A 51 9.24 24.58 24.29
N PHE A 52 9.70 25.17 23.21
CA PHE A 52 11.12 25.31 22.96
C PHE A 52 11.43 26.69 22.39
N HIS A 53 12.64 27.16 22.61
CA HIS A 53 13.14 28.39 22.03
C HIS A 53 14.61 28.23 21.68
N GLY A 54 15.07 28.97 20.68
CA GLY A 54 16.46 28.91 20.25
C GLY A 54 16.83 30.08 19.37
N GLU A 55 18.04 30.03 18.84
CA GLU A 55 18.56 31.02 17.89
C GLU A 55 19.17 30.30 16.70
N TYR A 56 18.84 30.75 15.49
CA TYR A 56 19.43 30.25 14.25
C TYR A 56 19.72 31.42 13.32
N MET A 57 20.96 31.50 12.84
CA MET A 57 21.43 32.59 11.95
C MET A 57 21.14 34.01 12.48
N GLY A 58 21.26 34.24 13.80
CA GLY A 58 21.03 35.55 14.41
C GLY A 58 19.56 35.89 14.66
N HIS A 59 18.65 34.95 14.42
CA HIS A 59 17.21 35.12 14.65
C HIS A 59 16.71 34.20 15.75
N SER A 60 16.11 34.79 16.79
CA SER A 60 15.44 34.03 17.84
C SER A 60 14.13 33.45 17.33
N TYR A 61 13.85 32.20 17.69
CA TYR A 61 12.58 31.53 17.42
C TYR A 61 12.01 30.90 18.68
N TRP A 62 10.69 30.79 18.67
CA TRP A 62 9.90 30.10 19.66
C TRP A 62 9.05 29.06 18.98
N GLY A 63 8.88 27.94 19.65
CA GLY A 63 8.06 26.86 19.18
C GLY A 63 7.39 26.10 20.29
N LYS A 64 6.47 25.25 19.88
CA LYS A 64 5.88 24.23 20.73
C LYS A 64 5.73 23.00 19.89
N PHE A 65 5.91 21.87 20.53
CA PHE A 65 5.40 20.63 19.99
C PHE A 65 4.40 20.02 20.95
N PHE A 66 3.51 19.22 20.39
CA PHE A 66 2.75 18.28 21.16
C PHE A 66 2.60 16.99 20.38
N VAL A 67 2.64 15.89 21.12
CA VAL A 67 2.44 14.55 20.60
C VAL A 67 1.16 13.97 21.17
N PHE A 68 0.46 13.20 20.36
CA PHE A 68 -0.76 12.49 20.77
C PHE A 68 -0.96 11.24 19.94
N ASN A 69 -1.65 10.26 20.51
CA ASN A 69 -2.00 9.03 19.82
C ASN A 69 -3.42 9.12 19.29
N LEU A 70 -3.57 8.78 18.01
CA LEU A 70 -4.86 8.57 17.37
C LEU A 70 -4.80 7.26 16.60
N SER A 71 -5.65 6.29 16.98
CA SER A 71 -5.77 5.00 16.30
C SER A 71 -4.44 4.25 16.12
N ASN A 72 -3.62 4.19 17.18
CA ASN A 72 -2.29 3.56 17.22
C ASN A 72 -1.26 4.20 16.27
N VAL A 73 -1.47 5.46 15.90
CA VAL A 73 -0.50 6.29 15.21
C VAL A 73 -0.16 7.45 16.13
N ALA A 74 1.13 7.64 16.38
CA ALA A 74 1.63 8.79 17.10
C ALA A 74 1.74 9.97 16.12
N TYR A 75 1.12 11.09 16.49
CA TYR A 75 1.16 12.33 15.73
C TYR A 75 2.05 13.32 16.47
N LEU A 76 2.96 13.94 15.74
CA LEU A 76 3.70 15.12 16.19
C LEU A 76 3.11 16.34 15.49
N VAL A 77 2.68 17.32 16.26
CA VAL A 77 2.40 18.67 15.76
C VAL A 77 3.48 19.58 16.30
N LEU A 78 4.23 20.20 15.39
CA LEU A 78 5.28 21.15 15.72
C LEU A 78 5.00 22.48 15.04
N PHE A 79 5.06 23.56 15.80
CA PHE A 79 5.04 24.91 15.23
C PHE A 79 6.20 25.73 15.75
N GLN A 80 6.66 26.64 14.89
CA GLN A 80 7.73 27.57 15.16
C GLN A 80 7.36 28.94 14.58
N GLY A 81 7.85 29.99 15.22
CA GLY A 81 7.69 31.38 14.79
C GLY A 81 8.29 32.33 15.82
N GLU A 82 7.90 33.60 15.76
CA GLU A 82 8.25 34.56 16.79
C GLU A 82 7.44 34.33 18.07
N GLU A 83 7.96 34.78 19.22
CA GLU A 83 7.32 34.61 20.54
C GLU A 83 5.85 35.06 20.53
N ALA A 84 5.59 36.25 19.96
CA ALA A 84 4.25 36.80 19.85
C ALA A 84 3.29 35.87 19.07
N PHE A 85 3.78 35.17 18.04
CA PHE A 85 2.99 34.21 17.28
C PHE A 85 2.75 32.91 18.07
N ALA A 86 3.77 32.39 18.75
CA ALA A 86 3.69 31.18 19.58
C ALA A 86 2.65 31.30 20.72
N HIS A 87 2.40 32.51 21.19
CA HIS A 87 1.38 32.81 22.21
C HIS A 87 0.08 33.41 21.66
N SER A 88 -0.06 33.53 20.33
CA SER A 88 -1.17 34.24 19.71
C SER A 88 -2.51 33.49 19.75
N LYS A 89 -3.61 34.26 19.77
CA LYS A 89 -4.96 33.72 19.52
C LYS A 89 -5.12 33.15 18.11
N LEU A 90 -4.35 33.67 17.14
CA LEU A 90 -4.35 33.19 15.76
C LEU A 90 -3.89 31.74 15.68
N LEU A 91 -2.78 31.40 16.34
CA LEU A 91 -2.31 30.02 16.42
C LEU A 91 -3.35 29.10 17.07
N ARG A 92 -3.99 29.53 18.16
CA ARG A 92 -5.11 28.76 18.75
C ARG A 92 -6.26 28.56 17.77
N SER A 93 -6.60 29.59 16.99
CA SER A 93 -7.64 29.48 15.96
C SER A 93 -7.22 28.52 14.84
N ILE A 94 -5.96 28.55 14.41
CA ILE A 94 -5.39 27.61 13.43
C ILE A 94 -5.48 26.18 13.98
N LEU A 95 -5.02 25.95 15.20
CA LEU A 95 -5.10 24.66 15.90
C LEU A 95 -6.53 24.13 16.04
N ASN A 96 -7.48 25.01 16.36
CA ASN A 96 -8.90 24.66 16.47
C ASN A 96 -9.59 24.49 15.10
N SER A 97 -9.06 25.10 14.05
CA SER A 97 -9.58 24.96 12.67
C SER A 97 -9.15 23.67 12.00
N PHE A 98 -8.10 23.00 12.51
CA PHE A 98 -7.82 21.64 12.08
C PHE A 98 -9.01 20.79 12.47
N SER A 99 -9.68 20.21 11.47
CA SER A 99 -10.25 18.90 11.73
C SER A 99 -9.08 17.95 11.59
N ILE A 100 -8.66 17.32 12.69
CA ILE A 100 -8.15 15.97 12.50
C ILE A 100 -9.37 15.23 11.95
N ARG A 101 -9.45 15.11 10.62
CA ARG A 101 -10.26 14.07 10.04
C ARG A 101 -9.59 12.77 10.49
N GLY A 102 -9.87 12.37 11.73
CA GLY A 102 -10.35 11.03 11.93
C GLY A 102 -11.36 10.88 10.82
N SER A 103 -11.00 10.13 9.79
CA SER A 103 -11.98 9.65 8.83
C SER A 103 -13.19 9.25 9.65
N GLN A 104 -14.38 9.49 9.13
CA GLN A 104 -15.59 8.86 9.68
C GLN A 104 -15.47 7.33 9.53
N THR A 105 -14.56 6.75 10.31
CA THR A 105 -14.21 5.36 10.52
C THR A 105 -13.94 5.12 12.01
N ASP A 106 -14.45 5.97 12.92
CA ASP A 106 -14.66 5.63 14.34
C ASP A 106 -15.68 4.49 14.55
N ARG A 107 -15.83 3.60 13.57
CA ARG A 107 -16.46 2.27 13.68
C ARG A 107 -15.80 1.20 12.80
N ILE A 108 -14.57 1.39 12.37
CA ILE A 108 -13.79 0.25 11.89
C ILE A 108 -12.43 0.41 12.54
N GLY A 109 -12.17 -0.39 13.58
CA GLY A 109 -10.97 -0.28 14.40
C GLY A 109 -9.70 -0.51 13.59
N LEU A 110 -8.71 -1.12 14.23
CA LEU A 110 -7.91 -2.10 13.51
C LEU A 110 -8.87 -2.93 12.66
N VAL A 111 -8.96 -2.68 11.35
CA VAL A 111 -9.14 -3.76 10.42
C VAL A 111 -7.80 -4.49 10.50
N LYS A 112 -7.63 -5.24 11.60
CA LYS A 112 -7.34 -6.66 11.47
C LYS A 112 -8.17 -7.04 10.26
N SER A 113 -7.54 -7.19 9.10
CA SER A 113 -8.19 -7.71 7.90
C SER A 113 -9.09 -8.80 8.43
N ILE A 114 -10.40 -8.56 8.46
CA ILE A 114 -11.33 -9.56 8.94
C ILE A 114 -11.32 -10.53 7.80
N VAL A 115 -10.38 -11.46 7.87
CA VAL A 115 -10.27 -12.59 6.97
C VAL A 115 -11.66 -13.20 7.03
N PRO A 116 -12.43 -13.15 5.94
CA PRO A 116 -13.79 -13.64 5.98
C PRO A 116 -13.78 -15.09 6.47
N LYS A 117 -14.84 -15.48 7.16
CA LYS A 117 -14.97 -16.83 7.71
C LYS A 117 -14.68 -17.86 6.60
N ASP A 118 -13.93 -18.90 6.93
CA ASP A 118 -13.56 -20.02 6.05
C ASP A 118 -12.53 -19.69 4.94
N TRP A 119 -11.95 -18.49 4.94
CA TRP A 119 -10.83 -18.17 4.05
C TRP A 119 -9.52 -18.74 4.58
N LYS A 120 -8.67 -19.20 3.65
CA LYS A 120 -7.36 -19.77 3.99
C LYS A 120 -6.26 -18.72 3.84
N THR A 121 -5.56 -18.43 4.93
CA THR A 121 -4.33 -17.62 4.89
C THR A 121 -3.18 -18.44 4.33
N VAL A 122 -2.54 -17.91 3.29
CA VAL A 122 -1.34 -18.47 2.65
C VAL A 122 -0.14 -17.60 3.04
N LYS A 123 0.90 -18.24 3.56
CA LYS A 123 2.21 -17.60 3.78
C LYS A 123 3.04 -17.74 2.51
N ILE A 124 3.56 -16.61 2.02
CA ILE A 124 4.47 -16.52 0.90
C ILE A 124 5.84 -16.24 1.49
N GLU A 125 6.73 -17.22 1.42
CA GLU A 125 8.04 -17.14 2.06
C GLU A 125 8.81 -15.89 1.65
N ASN A 126 9.40 -15.22 2.63
CA ASN A 126 10.20 -14.00 2.44
C ASN A 126 9.46 -12.83 1.75
N ILE A 127 8.13 -12.88 1.71
CA ILE A 127 7.27 -11.84 1.12
C ILE A 127 6.18 -11.40 2.11
N GLY A 128 5.36 -12.32 2.63
CA GLY A 128 4.20 -11.92 3.43
C GLY A 128 3.10 -12.97 3.51
N THR A 129 1.88 -12.53 3.80
CA THR A 129 0.69 -13.38 3.86
C THR A 129 -0.46 -12.80 3.05
N ILE A 130 -1.31 -13.66 2.48
CA ILE A 130 -2.55 -13.28 1.79
C ILE A 130 -3.63 -14.32 2.08
N SER A 131 -4.89 -13.90 2.22
CA SER A 131 -6.02 -14.81 2.43
C SER A 131 -6.76 -15.04 1.12
N ILE A 132 -7.10 -16.31 0.88
CA ILE A 132 -7.72 -16.77 -0.38
C ILE A 132 -9.12 -17.32 -0.07
N PRO A 133 -10.14 -16.95 -0.88
CA PRO A 133 -11.51 -17.44 -0.68
C PRO A 133 -11.62 -18.96 -0.90
N PRO A 134 -12.56 -19.64 -0.23
CA PRO A 134 -12.78 -21.08 -0.37
C PRO A 134 -13.28 -21.50 -1.77
N THR A 135 -13.70 -20.53 -2.58
CA THR A 135 -14.08 -20.67 -4.00
C THR A 135 -12.86 -20.79 -4.92
N MET A 136 -11.65 -20.59 -4.41
CA MET A 136 -10.41 -20.68 -5.17
C MET A 136 -9.45 -21.73 -4.60
N GLU A 137 -8.58 -22.23 -5.45
CA GLU A 137 -7.53 -23.20 -5.13
C GLU A 137 -6.20 -22.77 -5.72
N LEU A 138 -5.10 -23.15 -5.07
CA LEU A 138 -3.77 -23.00 -5.64
C LEU A 138 -3.68 -23.93 -6.87
N ARG A 139 -3.29 -23.38 -8.02
CA ARG A 139 -3.12 -24.15 -9.24
C ARG A 139 -1.95 -25.12 -9.07
N ASP A 140 -2.20 -26.39 -9.37
CA ASP A 140 -1.15 -27.39 -9.41
C ASP A 140 -0.23 -27.15 -10.61
N ASP A 141 1.09 -27.24 -10.40
CA ASP A 141 2.11 -27.16 -11.45
C ASP A 141 1.89 -28.27 -12.50
N ASN A 142 1.26 -29.39 -12.13
CA ASN A 142 0.89 -30.48 -13.03
C ASN A 142 -0.57 -30.41 -13.54
N SER A 143 -1.29 -29.31 -13.31
CA SER A 143 -2.67 -29.16 -13.79
C SER A 143 -2.73 -29.13 -15.33
N PHE A 144 -3.84 -29.60 -15.91
CA PHE A 144 -4.08 -29.52 -17.36
C PHE A 144 -3.89 -28.09 -17.91
N VAL A 145 -4.26 -27.07 -17.14
CA VAL A 145 -4.05 -25.65 -17.50
C VAL A 145 -2.57 -25.27 -17.50
N ALA A 146 -1.76 -25.79 -16.57
CA ALA A 146 -0.31 -25.62 -16.60
C ALA A 146 0.28 -26.25 -17.87
N LEU A 147 -0.10 -27.50 -18.15
CA LEU A 147 0.34 -28.24 -19.34
C LEU A 147 -0.07 -27.55 -20.66
N VAL A 148 -1.28 -26.98 -20.74
CA VAL A 148 -1.73 -26.21 -21.93
C VAL A 148 -1.02 -24.86 -22.03
N ALA A 149 -0.82 -24.16 -20.91
CA ALA A 149 -0.08 -22.89 -20.89
C ALA A 149 1.41 -23.08 -21.23
N ASP A 150 1.99 -24.21 -20.85
CA ASP A 150 3.37 -24.57 -21.17
C ASP A 150 3.47 -24.99 -22.65
N ARG A 151 2.56 -25.81 -23.17
CA ARG A 151 2.51 -26.13 -24.61
C ARG A 151 2.28 -24.91 -25.51
N ALA A 152 1.41 -23.99 -25.10
CA ALA A 152 1.19 -22.73 -25.82
C ALA A 152 2.43 -21.82 -25.77
N ARG A 153 3.16 -21.81 -24.64
CA ARG A 153 4.42 -21.09 -24.49
C ARG A 153 5.51 -21.69 -25.39
N ASP A 154 5.65 -23.01 -25.40
CA ASP A 154 6.66 -23.73 -26.18
C ASP A 154 6.42 -23.60 -27.68
N ALA A 155 5.15 -23.61 -28.12
CA ALA A 155 4.79 -23.36 -29.52
C ALA A 155 5.10 -21.93 -30.00
N LEU A 156 5.15 -20.95 -29.08
CA LEU A 156 5.49 -19.55 -29.36
C LEU A 156 6.99 -19.24 -29.19
N ALA A 157 7.80 -20.19 -28.72
CA ALA A 157 9.16 -19.96 -28.24
C ALA A 157 10.35 -20.40 -29.13
N PRO A 158 10.37 -20.27 -30.48
CA PRO A 158 11.64 -20.33 -31.20
C PRO A 158 12.51 -19.07 -30.99
N LYS A 159 12.00 -17.97 -30.40
CA LYS A 159 12.69 -16.67 -30.38
C LYS A 159 12.82 -15.94 -29.04
N ILE A 160 12.30 -16.47 -27.93
CA ILE A 160 12.41 -15.77 -26.63
C ILE A 160 12.84 -16.75 -25.55
N ARG A 161 14.15 -16.78 -25.27
CA ARG A 161 14.73 -17.49 -24.11
C ARG A 161 14.39 -16.73 -22.84
N ILE A 162 13.24 -17.01 -22.23
CA ILE A 162 12.95 -16.59 -20.84
C ILE A 162 13.15 -17.82 -19.95
N GLN A 163 14.28 -17.89 -19.26
CA GLN A 163 14.46 -18.85 -18.15
C GLN A 163 13.61 -18.39 -16.96
N MET A 164 12.39 -18.94 -16.85
CA MET A 164 11.53 -18.68 -15.69
C MET A 164 11.95 -19.58 -14.51
N LYS A 165 12.70 -19.04 -13.55
CA LYS A 165 12.75 -19.62 -12.19
C LYS A 165 11.42 -19.32 -11.48
N LYS A 166 10.85 -20.31 -10.78
CA LYS A 166 9.51 -20.31 -10.17
C LYS A 166 9.28 -19.17 -9.16
N SER A 167 8.90 -17.98 -9.60
CA SER A 167 8.50 -16.84 -8.73
C SER A 167 7.01 -16.47 -8.86
N LYS A 168 6.18 -17.37 -9.39
CA LYS A 168 4.78 -17.11 -9.74
C LYS A 168 3.80 -18.06 -9.04
N LEU A 169 2.95 -17.54 -8.16
CA LEU A 169 1.80 -18.25 -7.60
C LEU A 169 0.55 -17.91 -8.41
N ILE A 170 -0.30 -18.91 -8.66
CA ILE A 170 -1.57 -18.71 -9.36
C ILE A 170 -2.69 -19.43 -8.61
N PHE A 171 -3.71 -18.70 -8.20
CA PHE A 171 -4.96 -19.26 -7.70
C PHE A 171 -6.04 -19.17 -8.78
N GLN A 172 -6.91 -20.18 -8.83
CA GLN A 172 -7.97 -20.35 -9.83
C GLN A 172 -9.27 -20.83 -9.18
N PRO A 173 -10.44 -20.78 -9.86
CA PRO A 173 -11.67 -21.37 -9.36
C PRO A 173 -11.47 -22.83 -8.97
N LYS A 174 -12.02 -23.17 -7.81
CA LYS A 174 -11.92 -24.51 -7.22
C LYS A 174 -12.50 -25.56 -8.18
N GLY A 175 -11.82 -26.70 -8.28
CA GLY A 175 -12.21 -27.80 -9.16
C GLY A 175 -11.51 -27.83 -10.52
N GLN A 176 -10.81 -26.75 -10.92
CA GLN A 176 -10.07 -26.71 -12.18
C GLN A 176 -8.83 -27.64 -12.18
N ASN A 177 -8.19 -27.88 -11.04
CA ASN A 177 -7.09 -28.85 -10.89
C ASN A 177 -7.57 -30.28 -11.15
N LYS A 178 -8.78 -30.62 -10.69
CA LYS A 178 -9.39 -31.95 -10.81
C LYS A 178 -10.29 -32.12 -12.04
N MET A 179 -10.35 -31.09 -12.89
CA MET A 179 -11.21 -31.05 -14.08
C MET A 179 -12.68 -31.42 -13.78
N ILE A 180 -13.22 -30.92 -12.67
CA ILE A 180 -14.62 -31.15 -12.32
C ILE A 180 -15.51 -30.53 -13.42
N LYS A 181 -16.53 -31.26 -13.87
CA LYS A 181 -17.46 -30.76 -14.91
C LYS A 181 -18.00 -29.37 -14.53
N GLY A 182 -17.92 -28.42 -15.47
CA GLY A 182 -18.35 -27.02 -15.28
C GLY A 182 -17.33 -26.10 -14.59
N SER A 183 -16.20 -26.61 -14.06
CA SER A 183 -15.21 -25.76 -13.37
C SER A 183 -14.50 -24.75 -14.29
N PHE A 184 -14.55 -24.96 -15.61
CA PHE A 184 -13.94 -24.10 -16.62
C PHE A 184 -14.89 -23.07 -17.23
N ASP A 185 -16.18 -23.14 -16.87
CA ASP A 185 -17.17 -22.17 -17.36
C ASP A 185 -16.91 -20.79 -16.77
N GLU A 186 -16.23 -20.75 -15.62
CA GLU A 186 -15.86 -19.54 -14.89
C GLU A 186 -14.41 -19.14 -15.12
N TYR A 187 -14.16 -17.84 -15.11
CA TYR A 187 -12.81 -17.30 -15.22
C TYR A 187 -12.55 -16.28 -14.11
N SER A 188 -11.67 -16.68 -13.19
CA SER A 188 -11.01 -15.79 -12.26
C SER A 188 -9.58 -16.24 -11.98
N ARG A 189 -8.68 -15.32 -11.62
CA ARG A 189 -7.31 -15.62 -11.22
C ARG A 189 -6.78 -14.60 -10.20
N ILE A 190 -6.03 -15.11 -9.22
CA ILE A 190 -5.11 -14.31 -8.39
C ILE A 190 -3.70 -14.76 -8.79
N LEU A 191 -2.90 -13.85 -9.35
CA LEU A 191 -1.51 -14.11 -9.70
C LEU A 191 -0.63 -13.30 -8.76
N ILE A 192 0.40 -13.93 -8.21
CA ILE A 192 1.41 -13.26 -7.42
C ILE A 192 2.75 -13.52 -8.07
N ASN A 193 3.39 -12.47 -8.55
CA ASN A 193 4.70 -12.51 -9.17
C ASN A 193 5.70 -11.76 -8.30
N VAL A 194 6.90 -12.31 -8.15
CA VAL A 194 8.00 -11.66 -7.45
C VAL A 194 9.16 -11.48 -8.41
N THR A 195 9.65 -10.25 -8.50
CA THR A 195 10.87 -9.88 -9.23
C THR A 195 11.88 -9.38 -8.20
N ASN A 196 13.08 -9.97 -8.17
CA ASN A 196 14.16 -9.54 -7.30
C ASN A 196 15.05 -8.50 -8.00
N ASP A 197 15.92 -7.86 -7.24
CA ASP A 197 16.93 -6.91 -7.70
C ASP A 197 16.34 -5.69 -8.43
N VAL A 198 15.17 -5.23 -7.99
CA VAL A 198 14.46 -4.08 -8.55
C VAL A 198 14.69 -2.83 -7.70
N SER A 199 15.07 -1.72 -8.32
CA SER A 199 15.05 -0.41 -7.69
C SER A 199 13.61 0.10 -7.57
N GLY A 200 13.17 0.40 -6.36
CA GLY A 200 11.79 0.84 -6.12
C GLY A 200 11.39 0.97 -4.67
N ASP A 201 12.28 0.64 -3.72
CA ASP A 201 12.01 0.74 -2.28
C ASP A 201 11.59 2.14 -1.84
N TYR A 202 12.00 3.18 -2.56
CA TYR A 202 11.50 4.55 -2.41
C TYR A 202 9.97 4.62 -2.41
N TYR A 203 9.29 3.83 -3.25
CA TYR A 203 7.83 3.79 -3.36
C TYR A 203 7.14 2.97 -2.27
N SER A 204 7.88 2.19 -1.47
CA SER A 204 7.31 1.24 -0.50
C SER A 204 6.47 1.88 0.61
N GLN A 205 6.70 3.16 0.92
CA GLN A 205 5.97 3.93 1.94
C GLN A 205 5.24 5.15 1.38
N ARG A 206 5.44 5.47 0.09
CA ARG A 206 4.89 6.69 -0.53
C ARG A 206 3.39 6.54 -0.78
N SER A 207 2.66 7.63 -0.55
CA SER A 207 1.26 7.78 -0.96
C SER A 207 0.97 9.14 -1.60
N ASP A 208 2.02 9.91 -1.83
CA ASP A 208 2.04 11.35 -2.08
C ASP A 208 2.94 11.67 -3.29
N LEU A 209 2.74 10.91 -4.37
CA LEU A 209 3.37 11.24 -5.65
C LEU A 209 2.76 12.52 -6.22
N SER A 210 3.58 13.34 -6.89
CA SER A 210 3.08 14.49 -7.65
C SER A 210 2.20 14.05 -8.82
N GLU A 211 1.37 14.96 -9.34
CA GLU A 211 0.56 14.68 -10.53
C GLU A 211 1.41 14.27 -11.74
N GLU A 212 2.59 14.88 -11.89
CA GLU A 212 3.55 14.55 -12.96
C GLU A 212 4.15 13.14 -12.78
N GLU A 213 4.49 12.75 -11.55
CA GLU A 213 4.95 11.39 -11.23
C GLU A 213 3.84 10.36 -11.52
N ILE A 214 2.60 10.66 -11.12
CA ILE A 214 1.43 9.82 -11.38
C ILE A 214 1.21 9.66 -12.89
N GLN A 215 1.28 10.75 -13.66
CA GLN A 215 1.10 10.71 -15.11
C GLN A 215 2.23 9.92 -15.79
N THR A 216 3.47 10.12 -15.37
CA THR A 216 4.63 9.38 -15.89
C THR A 216 4.49 7.88 -15.64
N LEU A 217 4.09 7.48 -14.43
CA LEU A 217 3.85 6.07 -14.10
C LEU A 217 2.65 5.50 -14.86
N ASN A 218 1.58 6.28 -15.00
CA ASN A 218 0.42 5.88 -15.80
C ASN A 218 0.83 5.53 -17.23
N ASP A 219 1.61 6.40 -17.88
CA ASP A 219 2.00 6.23 -19.28
C ASP A 219 2.99 5.07 -19.45
N TYR A 220 3.91 4.90 -18.48
CA TYR A 220 4.79 3.76 -18.40
C TYR A 220 4.01 2.44 -18.36
N TYR A 221 3.09 2.27 -17.40
CA TYR A 221 2.33 1.03 -17.24
C TYR A 221 1.36 0.78 -18.40
N LEU A 222 0.71 1.82 -18.91
CA LEU A 222 -0.15 1.70 -20.09
C LEU A 222 0.64 1.21 -21.30
N SER A 223 1.84 1.76 -21.52
CA SER A 223 2.73 1.36 -22.62
C SER A 223 3.23 -0.08 -22.47
N GLU A 224 3.71 -0.45 -21.28
CA GLU A 224 4.21 -1.80 -20.98
C GLU A 224 3.12 -2.85 -21.23
N ILE A 225 1.94 -2.65 -20.64
CA ILE A 225 0.81 -3.57 -20.73
C ILE A 225 0.28 -3.65 -22.16
N SER A 226 0.15 -2.51 -22.85
CA SER A 226 -0.31 -2.47 -24.24
C SER A 226 0.64 -3.23 -25.16
N THR A 227 1.95 -3.09 -24.95
CA THR A 227 2.98 -3.79 -25.71
C THR A 227 2.89 -5.30 -25.48
N GLY A 228 2.78 -5.73 -24.21
CA GLY A 228 2.58 -7.13 -23.86
C GLY A 228 1.31 -7.71 -24.50
N MET A 229 0.20 -6.97 -24.51
CA MET A 229 -1.06 -7.45 -25.09
C MET A 229 -1.01 -7.66 -26.61
N LYS A 230 -0.30 -6.79 -27.34
CA LYS A 230 -0.13 -6.92 -28.79
C LYS A 230 0.50 -8.27 -29.17
N ALA A 231 1.46 -8.75 -28.37
CA ALA A 231 2.11 -10.04 -28.60
C ALA A 231 1.15 -11.25 -28.50
N PHE A 232 0.01 -11.09 -27.82
CA PHE A 232 -0.98 -12.16 -27.61
C PHE A 232 -2.31 -11.90 -28.33
N HIS A 233 -2.37 -10.97 -29.29
CA HIS A 233 -3.62 -10.55 -29.95
C HIS A 233 -4.73 -10.16 -28.97
N ALA A 234 -4.34 -9.60 -27.82
CA ALA A 234 -5.23 -9.02 -26.84
C ALA A 234 -5.28 -7.49 -26.99
N LYS A 235 -6.33 -6.87 -26.48
CA LYS A 235 -6.48 -5.41 -26.44
C LYS A 235 -6.97 -4.94 -25.08
N ILE A 236 -6.57 -3.72 -24.71
CA ILE A 236 -7.20 -2.96 -23.63
C ILE A 236 -8.49 -2.38 -24.19
N VAL A 237 -9.63 -2.73 -23.58
CA VAL A 237 -10.96 -2.18 -23.90
C VAL A 237 -11.20 -0.90 -23.10
N ARG A 238 -10.69 -0.84 -21.88
CA ARG A 238 -10.80 0.33 -21.00
C ARG A 238 -9.60 0.40 -20.08
N TRP A 239 -9.00 1.58 -19.97
CA TRP A 239 -7.97 1.91 -18.99
C TRP A 239 -8.59 2.74 -17.88
N TYR A 240 -8.19 2.52 -16.63
CA TYR A 240 -8.55 3.36 -15.50
C TYR A 240 -7.32 4.14 -15.03
N PRO A 241 -7.50 5.33 -14.41
CA PRO A 241 -6.39 6.11 -13.91
C PRO A 241 -5.48 5.30 -12.98
N PHE A 242 -4.17 5.50 -13.12
CA PHE A 242 -3.18 5.01 -12.17
C PHE A 242 -3.41 5.63 -10.79
N GLU A 243 -3.28 4.83 -9.75
CA GLU A 243 -3.47 5.29 -8.38
C GLU A 243 -2.34 4.79 -7.48
N VAL A 244 -1.93 5.61 -6.52
CA VAL A 244 -1.11 5.18 -5.40
C VAL A 244 -2.01 5.02 -4.18
N ARG A 245 -1.95 3.85 -3.54
CA ARG A 245 -2.77 3.52 -2.37
C ARG A 245 -1.91 3.00 -1.25
N LYS A 246 -2.36 3.18 -0.01
CA LYS A 246 -1.86 2.41 1.14
C LYS A 246 -2.73 1.18 1.34
N ILE A 247 -2.11 0.01 1.28
CA ILE A 247 -2.75 -1.27 1.60
C ILE A 247 -2.07 -1.79 2.85
N ASN A 248 -2.80 -1.80 3.96
CA ASN A 248 -2.29 -2.23 5.27
C ASN A 248 -0.99 -1.52 5.67
N GLY A 249 -0.97 -0.19 5.50
CA GLY A 249 0.16 0.66 5.84
C GLY A 249 1.30 0.68 4.82
N LYS A 250 1.23 -0.13 3.75
CA LYS A 250 2.28 -0.19 2.72
C LYS A 250 1.83 0.48 1.43
N GLY A 251 2.72 1.30 0.86
CA GLY A 251 2.50 1.94 -0.45
C GLY A 251 2.37 0.89 -1.54
N ALA A 252 1.41 1.08 -2.42
CA ALA A 252 1.11 0.20 -3.52
C ALA A 252 0.63 1.00 -4.73
N PHE A 253 1.11 0.62 -5.91
CA PHE A 253 0.52 1.11 -7.15
C PHE A 253 -0.69 0.25 -7.49
N ARG A 254 -1.79 0.89 -7.88
CA ARG A 254 -2.97 0.22 -8.40
C ARG A 254 -3.13 0.57 -9.87
N ILE A 255 -3.03 -0.47 -10.70
CA ILE A 255 -3.27 -0.42 -12.13
C ILE A 255 -4.56 -1.19 -12.40
N ALA A 256 -5.52 -0.60 -13.11
CA ALA A 256 -6.78 -1.26 -13.41
C ALA A 256 -7.18 -1.05 -14.87
N TYR A 257 -7.71 -2.10 -15.49
CA TYR A 257 -8.15 -2.07 -16.88
C TYR A 257 -9.10 -3.23 -17.20
N ILE A 258 -9.81 -3.10 -18.32
CA ILE A 258 -10.56 -4.20 -18.93
C ILE A 258 -9.78 -4.62 -20.17
N ARG A 259 -9.50 -5.92 -20.29
CA ARG A 259 -8.86 -6.51 -21.46
C ARG A 259 -9.76 -7.51 -22.19
N GLN A 260 -9.48 -7.74 -23.45
CA GLN A 260 -10.17 -8.74 -24.27
C GLN A 260 -9.16 -9.48 -25.16
N LEU A 261 -9.26 -10.81 -25.19
CA LEU A 261 -8.48 -11.68 -26.08
C LEU A 261 -9.34 -12.06 -27.29
N GLY A 262 -9.01 -11.56 -28.49
CA GLY A 262 -9.84 -11.75 -29.68
C GLY A 262 -11.32 -11.42 -29.42
N ASN A 263 -12.21 -12.36 -29.72
CA ASN A 263 -13.66 -12.25 -29.50
C ASN A 263 -14.15 -12.84 -28.16
N SER A 264 -13.22 -13.16 -27.24
CA SER A 264 -13.58 -13.71 -25.93
C SER A 264 -14.33 -12.70 -25.07
N LYS A 265 -15.02 -13.18 -24.03
CA LYS A 265 -15.68 -12.32 -23.05
C LYS A 265 -14.64 -11.41 -22.34
N PRO A 266 -14.90 -10.10 -22.19
CA PRO A 266 -13.97 -9.17 -21.53
C PRO A 266 -13.65 -9.56 -20.08
N VAL A 267 -12.43 -9.22 -19.66
CA VAL A 267 -11.88 -9.54 -18.34
C VAL A 267 -11.50 -8.26 -17.61
N SER A 268 -12.03 -8.08 -16.40
CA SER A 268 -11.60 -7.09 -15.42
C SER A 268 -10.23 -7.46 -14.89
N VAL A 269 -9.32 -6.49 -14.77
CA VAL A 269 -8.00 -6.69 -14.17
C VAL A 269 -7.72 -5.56 -13.17
N GLN A 270 -7.24 -5.92 -11.99
CA GLN A 270 -6.63 -5.02 -11.03
C GLN A 270 -5.28 -5.58 -10.63
N GLU A 271 -4.23 -4.80 -10.79
CA GLU A 271 -2.87 -5.14 -10.43
C GLU A 271 -2.40 -4.21 -9.32
N TYR A 272 -1.82 -4.82 -8.28
CA TYR A 272 -1.25 -4.13 -7.15
C TYR A 272 0.25 -4.40 -7.11
N VAL A 273 1.04 -3.34 -7.28
CA VAL A 273 2.51 -3.44 -7.28
C VAL A 273 3.03 -2.91 -5.96
N PHE A 274 3.79 -3.74 -5.26
CA PHE A 274 4.46 -3.41 -4.01
C PHE A 274 5.97 -3.48 -4.18
N PHE A 275 6.69 -2.63 -3.45
CA PHE A 275 8.14 -2.65 -3.38
C PHE A 275 8.58 -2.95 -1.95
N ASN A 276 9.55 -3.85 -1.78
CA ASN A 276 10.05 -4.23 -0.47
C ASN A 276 11.48 -4.80 -0.55
N HIS A 277 12.48 -4.07 -0.06
CA HIS A 277 13.88 -4.48 0.05
C HIS A 277 14.45 -5.08 -1.25
N GLY A 278 14.40 -4.30 -2.33
CA GLY A 278 14.89 -4.71 -3.64
C GLY A 278 13.99 -5.70 -4.38
N LYS A 279 12.76 -5.92 -3.90
CA LYS A 279 11.78 -6.80 -4.55
C LYS A 279 10.58 -6.00 -5.05
N LYS A 280 10.13 -6.33 -6.25
CA LYS A 280 8.82 -5.96 -6.77
C LYS A 280 7.86 -7.14 -6.64
N ILE A 281 6.72 -6.92 -6.02
CA ILE A 281 5.65 -7.91 -5.85
C ILE A 281 4.42 -7.43 -6.61
N ASP A 282 4.08 -8.12 -7.69
CA ASP A 282 2.89 -7.83 -8.49
C ASP A 282 1.77 -8.81 -8.09
N ILE A 283 0.64 -8.30 -7.57
CA ILE A 283 -0.57 -9.07 -7.28
C ILE A 283 -1.64 -8.71 -8.31
N THR A 284 -1.89 -9.60 -9.26
CA THR A 284 -2.91 -9.41 -10.30
C THR A 284 -4.19 -10.18 -9.97
N LEU A 285 -5.29 -9.46 -9.85
CA LEU A 285 -6.64 -9.97 -9.65
C LEU A 285 -7.41 -9.82 -10.96
N SER A 286 -7.89 -10.91 -11.55
CA SER A 286 -8.63 -10.84 -12.81
C SER A 286 -9.85 -11.76 -12.86
N TYR A 287 -10.96 -11.26 -13.37
CA TYR A 287 -12.20 -12.04 -13.53
C TYR A 287 -12.96 -11.60 -14.77
N ARG A 288 -13.79 -12.48 -15.32
CA ARG A 288 -14.62 -12.14 -16.48
C ARG A 288 -15.73 -11.16 -16.09
N GLN A 289 -15.93 -10.09 -16.86
CA GLN A 289 -16.91 -9.03 -16.53
C GLN A 289 -18.34 -9.57 -16.30
N THR A 290 -18.75 -10.62 -17.00
CA THR A 290 -20.07 -11.28 -16.80
C THR A 290 -20.22 -12.01 -15.47
N GLU A 291 -19.14 -12.14 -14.69
CA GLU A 291 -19.07 -12.84 -13.40
C GLU A 291 -18.75 -11.86 -12.25
N LYS A 292 -18.94 -10.55 -12.49
CA LYS A 292 -18.62 -9.48 -11.54
C LYS A 292 -19.22 -9.72 -10.15
N ASP A 293 -20.51 -10.04 -10.10
CA ASP A 293 -21.26 -10.22 -8.84
C ASP A 293 -20.68 -11.35 -7.97
N LYS A 294 -20.00 -12.31 -8.59
CA LYS A 294 -19.33 -13.41 -7.89
C LYS A 294 -17.96 -13.00 -7.35
N TRP A 295 -17.15 -12.30 -8.14
CA TRP A 295 -15.72 -12.15 -7.86
C TRP A 295 -15.30 -10.79 -7.30
N GLU A 296 -16.03 -9.70 -7.58
CA GLU A 296 -15.57 -8.35 -7.26
C GLU A 296 -15.35 -8.15 -5.75
N LYS A 297 -16.31 -8.58 -4.93
CA LYS A 297 -16.24 -8.46 -3.47
C LYS A 297 -15.13 -9.33 -2.90
N ASP A 298 -15.01 -10.58 -3.35
CA ASP A 298 -13.93 -11.47 -2.94
C ASP A 298 -12.57 -10.85 -3.28
N PHE A 299 -12.39 -10.31 -4.48
CA PHE A 299 -11.10 -9.75 -4.89
C PHE A 299 -10.74 -8.48 -4.13
N SER A 300 -11.73 -7.63 -3.83
CA SER A 300 -11.54 -6.49 -2.93
C SER A 300 -11.10 -6.94 -1.53
N ASN A 301 -11.67 -8.02 -1.01
CA ASN A 301 -11.26 -8.58 0.28
C ASN A 301 -9.86 -9.21 0.23
N VAL A 302 -9.54 -9.97 -0.83
CA VAL A 302 -8.22 -10.62 -1.02
C VAL A 302 -7.11 -9.60 -0.89
N ILE A 303 -7.16 -8.48 -1.62
CA ILE A 303 -6.08 -7.49 -1.56
C ILE A 303 -5.99 -6.84 -0.17
N ASN A 304 -7.12 -6.57 0.48
CA ASN A 304 -7.14 -6.02 1.83
C ASN A 304 -6.58 -6.99 2.89
N THR A 305 -6.49 -8.28 2.58
CA THR A 305 -5.84 -9.27 3.46
C THR A 305 -4.33 -9.37 3.27
N PHE A 306 -3.76 -8.81 2.20
CA PHE A 306 -2.33 -8.90 1.95
C PHE A 306 -1.52 -8.15 3.00
N ARG A 307 -0.53 -8.81 3.60
CA ARG A 307 0.40 -8.23 4.56
C ARG A 307 1.82 -8.53 4.10
N LEU A 308 2.61 -7.50 3.85
CA LEU A 308 4.05 -7.64 3.62
C LEU A 308 4.74 -8.01 4.93
N SER A 309 5.67 -8.95 4.87
CA SER A 309 6.58 -9.22 5.97
C SER A 309 7.61 -8.10 6.01
N THR A 310 7.72 -7.43 7.15
CA THR A 310 8.93 -6.68 7.52
C THR A 310 9.98 -7.74 7.86
N LYS A 311 11.12 -7.80 7.17
CA LYS A 311 12.19 -8.69 7.61
C LYS A 311 12.97 -7.99 8.72
N ASN A 312 12.92 -8.54 9.93
CA ASN A 312 14.06 -8.56 10.84
C ASN A 312 14.86 -9.82 10.50
N ASN A 313 16.08 -9.63 10.02
CA ASN A 313 17.20 -10.53 10.25
C ASN A 313 18.39 -9.65 10.59
#